data_AF-A0AA41Y290-F1
#
_entry.id   AF-A0AA41Y290-F1
#
_cell.length_a   1.000
_cell.length_b   1.000
_cell.length_c   1.000
_cell.angle_alpha   90.00
_cell.angle_beta   90.00
_cell.angle_gamma   90.00
#
_symmetry.space_group_name_H-M   'P 1'
#
loop_
_entity.id
_entity.type
_entity.pdbx_description
1 polymer ?
#
loop_
_entity_poly.entity_id
_entity_poly.type
_entity_poly.pdbx_seq_one_letter_code
_entity_poly.pdbx_strand_id
1 'polypeptide(L)'
;MLAILGVISFAASAQDNYYFESTPVVFPKVSDCPEDNYLSKNVLIKLEQFNQIYTKKVEFGGAQCILSTEIIKPDLYYSVQKLSKYFCKSMKKGTITKDEAEAEMVAILDKCFQIFSQDTTPIEAELRAVTNPEAIVGIFDKIVIKQE
;
A
#
# COMPACT_ATOMS: atom_id res chain seq x y z
N MET A 1 13.02 -12.31 -50.79
CA MET A 1 12.38 -12.40 -49.46
C MET A 1 13.49 -12.40 -48.42
N LEU A 2 13.59 -11.37 -47.59
CA LEU A 2 14.38 -11.40 -46.35
C LEU A 2 13.39 -11.21 -45.20
N ALA A 3 13.18 -12.24 -44.40
CA ALA A 3 12.39 -12.14 -43.17
C ALA A 3 13.33 -11.71 -42.04
N ILE A 4 13.18 -10.48 -41.56
CA ILE A 4 13.82 -10.02 -40.33
C ILE A 4 12.99 -10.59 -39.18
N LEU A 5 13.48 -11.67 -38.56
CA LEU A 5 12.99 -12.11 -37.26
C LEU A 5 13.48 -11.08 -36.23
N GLY A 6 12.64 -10.10 -35.94
CA GLY A 6 12.84 -9.20 -34.81
C GLY A 6 12.67 -10.00 -33.52
N VAL A 7 13.78 -10.28 -32.84
CA VAL A 7 13.75 -10.85 -31.50
C VAL A 7 13.27 -9.75 -30.56
N ILE A 8 12.01 -9.82 -30.16
CA ILE A 8 11.50 -9.01 -29.05
C ILE A 8 12.16 -9.57 -27.80
N SER A 9 13.23 -8.92 -27.36
CA SER A 9 13.85 -9.19 -26.07
C SER A 9 12.93 -8.62 -24.99
N PHE A 10 12.03 -9.45 -24.47
CA PHE A 10 11.46 -9.19 -23.15
C PHE A 10 12.61 -9.32 -22.16
N ALA A 11 13.13 -8.19 -21.68
CA ALA A 11 13.98 -8.19 -20.51
C ALA A 11 13.12 -8.74 -19.36
N ALA A 12 13.34 -10.02 -19.04
CA ALA A 12 12.88 -10.58 -17.78
C ALA A 12 13.57 -9.77 -16.69
N SER A 13 12.86 -8.83 -16.06
CA SER A 13 13.35 -8.21 -14.84
C SER A 13 13.50 -9.37 -13.84
N ALA A 14 14.73 -9.66 -13.43
CA ALA A 14 14.94 -10.44 -12.22
C ALA A 14 14.12 -9.76 -11.13
N GLN A 15 13.03 -10.41 -10.71
CA GLN A 15 12.10 -9.83 -9.76
C GLN A 15 12.74 -10.05 -8.39
N ASP A 16 13.62 -9.12 -8.01
CA ASP A 16 14.27 -9.15 -6.70
C ASP A 16 13.17 -8.98 -5.65
N ASN A 17 12.89 -10.08 -4.94
CA ASN A 17 11.96 -10.07 -3.81
C ASN A 17 12.57 -9.29 -2.64
N TYR A 18 11.74 -8.57 -1.91
CA TYR A 18 12.10 -7.91 -0.66
C TYR A 18 11.70 -8.80 0.51
N TYR A 19 12.70 -9.23 1.27
CA TYR A 19 12.48 -10.11 2.41
C TYR A 19 12.43 -9.31 3.70
N PHE A 20 11.38 -9.54 4.47
CA PHE A 20 11.15 -8.92 5.77
C PHE A 20 10.84 -9.98 6.80
N GLU A 21 11.14 -9.68 8.05
CA GLU A 21 10.81 -10.54 9.18
C GLU A 21 9.39 -10.23 9.68
N SER A 22 8.67 -11.22 10.21
CA SER A 22 7.36 -10.98 10.80
C SER A 22 7.52 -10.17 12.10
N THR A 23 6.95 -8.96 12.16
CA THR A 23 6.99 -8.14 13.37
C THR A 23 5.61 -8.02 14.02
N PRO A 24 5.52 -8.08 15.36
CA PRO A 24 4.25 -7.90 16.05
C PRO A 24 3.78 -6.44 15.94
N VAL A 25 2.52 -6.26 15.57
CA VAL A 25 1.92 -4.94 15.33
C VAL A 25 0.88 -4.65 16.39
N VAL A 26 1.04 -3.53 17.08
CA VAL A 26 0.03 -3.01 18.02
C VAL A 26 -0.95 -2.16 17.24
N PHE A 27 -2.15 -2.70 17.03
CA PHE A 27 -3.19 -2.00 16.28
C PHE A 27 -3.91 -0.96 17.14
N PRO A 28 -4.06 0.29 16.66
CA PRO A 28 -4.86 1.29 17.36
C PRO A 28 -6.34 0.90 17.35
N LYS A 29 -7.06 1.35 18.38
CA LYS A 29 -8.51 1.17 18.46
C LYS A 29 -9.20 2.19 17.56
N VAL A 30 -10.03 1.71 16.65
CA VAL A 30 -10.89 2.55 15.80
C VAL A 30 -12.28 2.57 16.41
N SER A 31 -12.72 3.73 16.92
CA SER A 31 -14.01 3.88 17.59
C SER A 31 -15.15 4.03 16.58
N ASP A 32 -14.92 4.81 15.52
CA ASP A 32 -15.92 5.13 14.51
C ASP A 32 -15.30 5.07 13.13
N CYS A 33 -15.92 4.29 12.25
CA CYS A 33 -15.52 4.20 10.85
C CYS A 33 -16.77 4.44 10.00
N PRO A 34 -16.79 5.44 9.10
CA PRO A 34 -17.95 5.73 8.29
C PRO A 34 -18.28 4.54 7.39
N GLU A 35 -19.57 4.30 7.16
CA GLU A 35 -19.99 3.27 6.21
C GLU A 35 -19.59 3.66 4.78
N ASP A 36 -19.07 2.69 4.02
CA ASP A 36 -18.77 2.85 2.59
C ASP A 36 -19.56 1.80 1.80
N ASN A 37 -20.14 2.22 0.66
CA ASN A 37 -20.95 1.33 -0.17
C ASN A 37 -20.13 0.27 -0.92
N TYR A 38 -18.81 0.41 -0.97
CA TYR A 38 -17.91 -0.43 -1.74
C TYR A 38 -17.04 -1.29 -0.84
N LEU A 39 -16.44 -0.72 0.20
CA LEU A 39 -15.57 -1.43 1.12
C LEU A 39 -16.32 -1.93 2.36
N SER A 40 -16.04 -3.16 2.76
CA SER A 40 -16.54 -3.72 4.00
C SER A 40 -15.96 -3.01 5.22
N LYS A 41 -16.69 -3.07 6.32
CA LYS A 41 -16.28 -2.47 7.60
C LYS A 41 -14.90 -2.95 8.07
N ASN A 42 -14.53 -4.21 7.79
CA ASN A 42 -13.23 -4.75 8.15
C ASN A 42 -12.10 -4.03 7.39
N VAL A 43 -12.23 -3.89 6.07
CA VAL A 43 -11.23 -3.20 5.26
C VAL A 43 -11.11 -1.74 5.65
N LEU A 44 -12.23 -1.07 5.91
CA LEU A 44 -12.24 0.32 6.37
C LEU A 44 -11.54 0.50 7.73
N ILE A 45 -11.77 -0.41 8.68
CA ILE A 45 -11.07 -0.40 9.98
C ILE A 45 -9.57 -0.58 9.77
N LYS A 46 -9.13 -1.54 8.96
CA LYS A 46 -7.70 -1.74 8.67
C LYS A 46 -7.08 -0.53 7.98
N LEU A 47 -7.77 0.07 7.01
CA LEU A 47 -7.29 1.28 6.34
C LEU A 47 -7.15 2.45 7.32
N GLU A 48 -8.08 2.57 8.27
CA GLU A 48 -8.00 3.59 9.32
C GLU A 48 -6.86 3.31 10.32
N GLN A 49 -6.65 2.05 10.71
CA GLN A 49 -5.49 1.64 11.50
C GLN A 49 -4.17 1.97 10.79
N PHE A 50 -4.11 1.71 9.48
CA PHE A 50 -2.98 2.09 8.65
C PHE A 50 -2.75 3.60 8.66
N ASN A 51 -3.79 4.41 8.46
CA ASN A 51 -3.68 5.87 8.53
C ASN A 51 -3.10 6.33 9.86
N GLN A 52 -3.59 5.78 10.97
CA GLN A 52 -3.12 6.16 12.31
C GLN A 52 -1.69 5.70 12.61
N ILE A 53 -1.27 4.54 12.10
CA ILE A 53 0.11 4.03 12.27
C ILE A 53 1.09 4.85 11.43
N TYR A 54 0.72 5.20 10.20
CA TYR A 54 1.57 5.90 9.24
C TYR A 54 1.49 7.43 9.34
N THR A 55 0.75 7.98 10.30
CA THR A 55 0.70 9.42 10.53
C THR A 55 1.00 9.78 11.98
N LYS A 56 1.72 10.88 12.17
CA LYS A 56 2.03 11.44 13.48
C LYS A 56 1.52 12.87 13.54
N LYS A 57 0.72 13.18 14.57
CA LYS A 57 0.33 14.58 14.84
C LYS A 57 1.52 15.29 15.47
N VAL A 58 1.91 16.41 14.87
CA VAL A 58 3.01 17.26 15.34
C VAL A 58 2.42 18.61 15.73
N GLU A 59 2.64 19.00 16.98
CA GLU A 59 2.27 20.31 17.49
C GLU A 59 3.39 21.30 17.18
N PHE A 60 3.08 22.34 16.40
CA PHE A 60 3.98 23.47 16.18
C PHE A 60 3.57 24.64 17.09
N GLY A 61 4.53 25.17 17.85
CA GLY A 61 4.28 26.12 18.95
C GLY A 61 4.09 27.58 18.55
N GLY A 62 3.09 28.21 19.18
CA GLY A 62 2.71 29.63 19.20
C GLY A 62 1.25 29.78 19.68
N ALA A 63 0.77 30.98 20.04
CA ALA A 63 -0.58 31.25 20.60
C ALA A 63 -1.79 30.76 19.74
N GLN A 64 -1.52 30.24 18.55
CA GLN A 64 -2.44 29.48 17.71
C GLN A 64 -1.79 28.11 17.46
N CYS A 65 -2.26 27.10 18.17
CA CYS A 65 -1.76 25.72 18.00
C CYS A 65 -2.20 25.20 16.63
N ILE A 66 -1.27 25.12 15.68
CA ILE A 66 -1.50 24.50 14.37
C ILE A 66 -1.06 23.04 14.48
N LEU A 67 -2.04 22.14 14.42
CA LEU A 67 -1.78 20.71 14.34
C LEU A 67 -1.35 20.38 12.91
N SER A 68 -0.08 20.02 12.72
CA SER A 68 0.39 19.43 11.45
C SER A 68 0.37 17.92 11.54
N THR A 69 0.16 17.23 10.41
CA THR A 69 0.25 15.76 10.34
C THR A 69 1.48 15.40 9.51
N GLU A 70 2.45 14.76 10.16
CA GLU A 70 3.62 14.19 9.53
C GLU A 70 3.29 12.77 9.06
N ILE A 71 3.73 12.41 7.84
CA ILE A 71 3.52 11.08 7.27
C ILE A 71 4.83 10.30 7.41
N ILE A 72 4.72 9.13 8.04
CA ILE A 72 5.81 8.17 8.17
C ILE A 72 5.83 7.33 6.88
N LYS A 73 7.02 7.07 6.33
CA LYS A 73 7.22 6.26 5.12
C LYS A 73 6.29 6.69 3.96
N PRO A 74 6.47 7.92 3.44
CA PRO A 74 5.50 8.59 2.58
C PRO A 74 5.21 7.81 1.29
N ASP A 75 6.19 7.13 0.72
CA ASP A 75 6.00 6.40 -0.54
C ASP A 75 5.09 5.18 -0.34
N LEU A 76 5.18 4.48 0.81
CA LEU A 76 4.23 3.44 1.20
C LEU A 76 2.85 4.02 1.47
N TYR A 77 2.78 5.09 2.27
CA TYR A 77 1.52 5.74 2.63
C TYR A 77 0.72 6.16 1.39
N TYR A 78 1.32 6.96 0.52
CA TYR A 78 0.63 7.47 -0.66
C TYR A 78 0.31 6.38 -1.68
N SER A 79 1.11 5.31 -1.75
CA SER A 79 0.81 4.13 -2.58
C SER A 79 -0.46 3.43 -2.11
N VAL A 80 -0.60 3.18 -0.80
CA VAL A 80 -1.84 2.58 -0.24
C VAL A 80 -3.05 3.48 -0.48
N GLN A 81 -2.94 4.80 -0.27
CA GLN A 81 -4.03 5.74 -0.55
C GLN A 81 -4.46 5.71 -2.02
N LYS A 82 -3.49 5.57 -2.93
CA LYS A 82 -3.74 5.50 -4.37
C LYS A 82 -4.42 4.19 -4.75
N LEU A 83 -3.96 3.07 -4.20
CA LEU A 83 -4.57 1.76 -4.41
C LEU A 83 -6.00 1.72 -3.86
N SER A 84 -6.27 2.29 -2.69
CA SER A 84 -7.63 2.41 -2.14
C SER A 84 -8.59 3.10 -3.11
N LYS A 85 -8.18 4.25 -3.66
CA LYS A 85 -8.97 4.95 -4.68
C LYS A 85 -9.10 4.15 -5.97
N TYR A 86 -8.06 3.43 -6.38
CA TYR A 86 -8.06 2.59 -7.58
C TYR A 86 -9.06 1.44 -7.45
N PHE A 87 -8.97 0.62 -6.40
CA PHE A 87 -9.88 -0.50 -6.18
C PHE A 87 -11.34 -0.05 -6.05
N CYS A 88 -11.61 1.04 -5.32
CA CYS A 88 -12.96 1.62 -5.26
C CYS A 88 -13.48 2.03 -6.64
N LYS A 89 -12.65 2.61 -7.51
CA LYS A 89 -13.05 2.95 -8.88
C LYS A 89 -13.25 1.72 -9.76
N SER A 90 -12.43 0.70 -9.60
CA SER A 90 -12.53 -0.55 -10.37
C SER A 90 -13.80 -1.33 -10.01
N MET A 91 -14.14 -1.42 -8.72
CA MET A 91 -15.42 -1.98 -8.26
C MET A 91 -16.62 -1.21 -8.81
N LYS A 92 -16.57 0.13 -8.79
CA LYS A 92 -17.62 1.00 -9.37
C LYS A 92 -17.85 0.74 -10.85
N LYS A 93 -16.80 0.41 -11.60
CA LYS A 93 -16.85 0.11 -13.03
C LYS A 93 -17.20 -1.35 -13.33
N GLY A 94 -17.26 -2.21 -12.31
CA GLY A 94 -17.45 -3.66 -12.47
C GLY A 94 -16.26 -4.37 -13.13
N THR A 95 -15.07 -3.78 -13.10
CA THR A 95 -13.85 -4.39 -13.69
C THR A 95 -13.15 -5.36 -12.74
N ILE A 96 -13.47 -5.30 -11.45
CA ILE A 96 -13.03 -6.22 -10.41
C ILE A 96 -14.21 -6.47 -9.47
N THR A 97 -14.32 -7.67 -8.93
CA THR A 97 -15.34 -7.96 -7.91
C THR A 97 -14.98 -7.32 -6.57
N LYS A 98 -15.97 -7.20 -5.69
CA LYS A 98 -15.75 -6.69 -4.33
C LYS A 98 -14.78 -7.57 -3.54
N ASP A 99 -14.98 -8.88 -3.59
CA ASP A 99 -14.18 -9.84 -2.82
C ASP A 99 -12.71 -9.82 -3.25
N GLU A 100 -12.44 -9.78 -4.56
CA GLU A 100 -11.07 -9.66 -5.10
C GLU A 100 -10.40 -8.34 -4.67
N ALA A 101 -11.10 -7.22 -4.81
CA ALA A 101 -10.57 -5.91 -4.43
C ALA A 101 -10.27 -5.80 -2.94
N GLU A 102 -11.15 -6.35 -2.10
CA GLU A 102 -10.96 -6.36 -0.65
C GLU A 102 -9.83 -7.30 -0.22
N ALA A 103 -9.74 -8.50 -0.80
CA ALA A 103 -8.66 -9.44 -0.51
C ALA A 103 -7.29 -8.82 -0.81
N GLU A 104 -7.17 -8.18 -1.98
CA GLU A 104 -5.94 -7.50 -2.40
C GLU A 104 -5.59 -6.34 -1.47
N MET A 105 -6.58 -5.52 -1.11
CA MET A 105 -6.39 -4.42 -0.16
C MET A 105 -5.91 -4.90 1.21
N VAL A 106 -6.52 -5.96 1.73
CA VAL A 106 -6.15 -6.54 3.03
C VAL A 106 -4.73 -7.07 2.98
N ALA A 107 -4.36 -7.80 1.92
CA ALA A 107 -3.00 -8.31 1.75
C ALA A 107 -1.94 -7.19 1.74
N ILE A 108 -2.20 -6.09 1.04
CA ILE A 108 -1.31 -4.92 1.00
C ILE A 108 -1.21 -4.26 2.37
N LEU A 109 -2.34 -4.04 3.06
CA LEU A 109 -2.36 -3.45 4.39
C LEU A 109 -1.59 -4.32 5.40
N ASP A 110 -1.80 -5.64 5.36
CA ASP A 110 -1.13 -6.59 6.24
C ASP A 110 0.38 -6.64 6.00
N LYS A 111 0.84 -6.54 4.74
CA LYS A 111 2.26 -6.35 4.41
C LYS A 111 2.80 -5.04 5.03
N CYS A 112 2.09 -3.93 4.83
CA CYS A 112 2.50 -2.63 5.38
C CYS A 112 2.60 -2.64 6.91
N PHE A 113 1.71 -3.35 7.60
CA PHE A 113 1.77 -3.49 9.05
C PHE A 113 3.03 -4.25 9.47
N GLN A 114 3.33 -5.38 8.83
CA GLN A 114 4.47 -6.24 9.18
C GLN A 114 5.83 -5.59 8.92
N ILE A 115 5.94 -4.72 7.92
CA ILE A 115 7.20 -4.05 7.55
C ILE A 115 7.38 -2.67 8.18
N PHE A 116 6.39 -2.17 8.94
CA PHE A 116 6.38 -0.79 9.43
C PHE A 116 7.62 -0.45 10.26
N SER A 117 8.11 -1.38 11.08
CA SER A 117 9.28 -1.20 11.94
C SER A 117 10.62 -1.50 11.25
N GLN A 118 10.60 -1.90 9.98
CA GLN A 118 11.77 -2.36 9.23
C GLN A 118 12.29 -1.28 8.27
N ASP A 119 13.50 -1.49 7.74
CA ASP A 119 14.05 -0.63 6.68
C ASP A 119 13.35 -0.92 5.36
N THR A 120 12.59 0.06 4.88
CA THR A 120 11.81 0.00 3.64
C THR A 120 12.40 0.88 2.54
N THR A 121 13.61 1.41 2.74
CA THR A 121 14.24 2.33 1.77
C THR A 121 14.28 1.77 0.34
N PRO A 122 14.63 0.49 0.10
CA PRO A 122 14.69 -0.05 -1.25
C PRO A 122 13.32 -0.11 -1.95
N ILE A 123 12.28 -0.56 -1.24
CA ILE A 123 10.93 -0.66 -1.80
C ILE A 123 10.28 0.72 -1.98
N GLU A 124 10.52 1.65 -1.05
CA GLU A 124 10.05 3.04 -1.18
C GLU A 124 10.68 3.75 -2.37
N ALA A 125 11.93 3.45 -2.70
CA ALA A 125 12.57 3.95 -3.91
C ALA A 125 11.87 3.44 -5.20
N GLU A 126 11.48 2.16 -5.25
CA GLU A 126 10.71 1.62 -6.37
C GLU A 126 9.30 2.21 -6.45
N LEU A 127 8.60 2.31 -5.32
CA LEU A 127 7.26 2.89 -5.25
C LEU A 127 7.24 4.34 -5.75
N ARG A 128 8.29 5.10 -5.44
CA ARG A 128 8.46 6.49 -5.92
C ARG A 128 8.64 6.59 -7.43
N ALA A 129 9.23 5.57 -8.05
CA ALA A 129 9.51 5.54 -9.48
C ALA A 129 8.28 5.19 -10.33
N VAL A 130 7.22 4.66 -9.72
CA VAL A 130 6.01 4.23 -10.43
C VAL A 130 4.80 5.10 -10.11
N THR A 131 3.95 5.30 -11.12
CA THR A 131 2.71 6.06 -10.97
C THR A 131 1.47 5.26 -11.35
N ASN A 132 1.63 4.12 -12.00
CA ASN A 132 0.53 3.25 -12.42
C ASN A 132 0.09 2.36 -11.22
N PRO A 133 -1.22 2.27 -10.89
CA PRO A 133 -1.71 1.46 -9.79
C PRO A 133 -1.37 -0.04 -9.89
N GLU A 134 -1.48 -0.63 -11.07
CA GLU A 134 -1.15 -2.04 -11.31
C GLU A 134 0.34 -2.34 -11.07
N ALA A 135 1.23 -1.41 -11.45
CA ALA A 135 2.66 -1.50 -11.15
C ALA A 135 2.94 -1.37 -9.65
N ILE A 136 2.18 -0.54 -8.93
CA ILE A 136 2.29 -0.42 -7.47
C ILE A 136 1.89 -1.74 -6.80
N VAL A 137 0.80 -2.40 -7.23
CA VAL A 137 0.43 -3.75 -6.77
C VAL A 137 1.59 -4.72 -6.99
N GLY A 138 2.16 -4.74 -8.20
CA GLY A 138 3.30 -5.61 -8.53
C GLY A 138 4.55 -5.37 -7.67
N ILE A 139 4.76 -4.18 -7.11
CA ILE A 139 5.83 -3.91 -6.14
C ILE A 139 5.48 -4.51 -4.78
N PHE A 140 4.23 -4.37 -4.31
CA PHE A 140 3.77 -5.03 -3.09
C PHE A 140 3.85 -6.57 -3.20
N ASP A 141 3.72 -7.14 -4.39
CA ASP A 141 3.87 -8.59 -4.62
C ASP A 141 5.30 -9.08 -4.43
N LYS A 142 6.30 -8.21 -4.57
CA LYS A 142 7.71 -8.53 -4.28
C LYS A 142 7.99 -8.68 -2.78
N ILE A 143 7.08 -8.22 -1.91
CA ILE A 143 7.25 -8.29 -0.45
C ILE A 143 6.99 -9.71 0.02
N VAL A 144 8.02 -10.34 0.57
CA VAL A 144 7.96 -11.66 1.20
C VAL A 144 8.20 -11.50 2.69
N ILE A 145 7.19 -11.85 3.49
CA ILE A 145 7.33 -11.92 4.95
C ILE A 145 7.74 -13.34 5.33
N LYS A 146 8.88 -13.49 5.98
CA LYS A 146 9.30 -14.78 6.53
C LYS A 146 8.51 -15.07 7.81
N GLN A 147 7.92 -16.26 7.86
CA GLN A 147 7.35 -16.81 9.08
C GLN A 147 8.44 -17.59 9.81
N GLU A 148 8.63 -17.30 11.09
CA GLU A 148 9.49 -18.11 11.98
C GLU A 148 8.85 -19.46 12.33
#